data_AF-A0A7R9L813-F1
#
_entry.id   AF-A0A7R9L813-F1
#
_cell.length_a   1.000
_cell.length_b   1.000
_cell.length_c   1.000
_cell.angle_alpha   90.00
_cell.angle_beta   90.00
_cell.angle_gamma   90.00
#
_symmetry.space_group_name_H-M   'P 1'
#
loop_
_entity.id
_entity.type
_entity.pdbx_description
1 polymer ?
#
loop_
_entity_poly.entity_id
_entity_poly.type
_entity_poly.pdbx_seq_one_letter_code
_entity_poly.pdbx_strand_id
1 'polypeptide(L)'
;MKTSANGINLICGFEGLELKAYDDGVGVWTIGYGTTIVNGIKVKKGDICTVEQAKSYMAQDLKKFESAVNTAVKIPLNQNQFDAMARQSNSYAGTVEVVEF
;
A
#
# COMPACT_ATOMS: atom_id res chain seq x y z
N MET A 1 6.38 11.21 5.19
CA MET A 1 7.19 10.02 4.92
C MET A 1 7.31 9.79 3.42
N LYS A 2 8.48 9.32 2.96
CA LYS A 2 8.75 8.89 1.58
C LYS A 2 8.94 7.38 1.57
N THR A 3 8.39 6.70 0.58
CA THR A 3 8.55 5.26 0.38
C THR A 3 9.98 5.01 -0.09
N SER A 4 10.69 4.13 0.62
CA SER A 4 12.04 3.73 0.21
C SER A 4 11.98 2.84 -1.03
N ALA A 5 13.09 2.72 -1.77
CA ALA A 5 13.18 1.82 -2.92
C ALA A 5 12.82 0.36 -2.54
N ASN A 6 13.09 -0.05 -1.31
CA ASN A 6 12.69 -1.36 -0.79
C ASN A 6 11.16 -1.48 -0.65
N GLY A 7 10.47 -0.42 -0.23
CA GLY A 7 9.02 -0.39 -0.20
C GLY A 7 8.40 -0.51 -1.59
N ILE A 8 8.99 0.16 -2.59
CA ILE A 8 8.56 0.02 -3.99
C ILE A 8 8.73 -1.43 -4.47
N ASN A 9 9.88 -2.04 -4.21
CA ASN A 9 10.13 -3.43 -4.60
C ASN A 9 9.20 -4.42 -3.90
N LEU A 10 8.85 -4.17 -2.62
CA LEU A 10 7.87 -4.99 -1.91
C LEU A 10 6.49 -4.87 -2.56
N ILE A 11 6.02 -3.65 -2.82
CA ILE A 11 4.72 -3.41 -3.46
C ILE A 11 4.68 -4.02 -4.87
N CYS A 12 5.72 -3.81 -5.67
CA CYS A 12 5.88 -4.47 -6.98
C CYS A 12 5.99 -6.00 -6.88
N GLY A 13 6.34 -6.56 -5.72
CA GLY A 13 6.35 -8.00 -5.50
C GLY A 13 4.98 -8.57 -5.13
N PHE A 14 4.12 -7.75 -4.53
CA PHE A 14 2.73 -8.11 -4.23
C PHE A 14 1.80 -7.83 -5.41
N GLU A 15 2.08 -6.78 -6.18
CA GLU A 15 1.32 -6.41 -7.36
C GLU A 15 1.87 -7.13 -8.59
N GLY A 16 0.97 -7.77 -9.35
CA GLY A 16 1.34 -8.41 -10.61
C GLY A 16 1.84 -7.38 -11.64
N LEU A 17 2.79 -7.78 -12.48
CA LEU A 17 3.32 -6.95 -13.56
C LEU A 17 2.68 -7.31 -14.91
N GLU A 18 1.95 -6.36 -15.48
CA GLU A 18 1.31 -6.46 -16.79
C GLU A 18 1.94 -5.46 -17.76
N LEU A 19 2.80 -5.91 -18.68
CA LEU A 19 3.50 -5.02 -19.62
C LEU A 19 2.61 -4.49 -20.75
N LYS A 20 1.43 -5.06 -20.93
CA LYS A 20 0.44 -4.64 -21.93
C LYS A 20 -0.77 -4.09 -21.20
N ALA A 21 -1.34 -3.03 -21.75
CA ALA A 21 -2.58 -2.49 -21.22
C ALA A 21 -3.71 -3.52 -21.31
N TYR A 22 -4.33 -3.79 -20.17
CA TYR A 22 -5.48 -4.68 -20.02
C TYR A 22 -6.69 -3.90 -19.51
N ASP A 23 -7.89 -4.41 -19.82
CA ASP A 23 -9.14 -3.88 -19.27
C ASP A 23 -9.36 -4.55 -17.91
N ASP A 24 -9.57 -3.74 -16.87
CA ASP A 24 -9.84 -4.22 -15.51
C ASP A 24 -11.25 -4.82 -15.34
N GLY A 25 -12.05 -4.82 -16.40
CA GLY A 25 -13.40 -5.37 -16.42
C GLY A 25 -14.48 -4.36 -16.04
N VAL A 26 -14.10 -3.15 -15.63
CA VAL A 26 -15.02 -2.01 -15.43
C VAL A 26 -14.82 -0.91 -16.49
N GLY A 27 -14.08 -1.21 -17.57
CA GLY A 27 -13.83 -0.30 -18.68
C GLY A 27 -12.69 0.68 -18.42
N VAL A 28 -11.83 0.40 -17.43
CA VAL A 28 -10.64 1.18 -17.16
C VAL A 28 -9.41 0.40 -17.60
N TRP A 29 -8.66 1.02 -18.50
CA TRP A 29 -7.41 0.46 -18.98
C TRP A 29 -6.33 0.61 -17.91
N THR A 30 -5.63 -0.49 -17.65
CA THR A 30 -4.62 -0.60 -16.60
C THR A 30 -3.34 -1.20 -17.20
N ILE A 31 -2.17 -0.72 -16.77
CA ILE A 31 -0.87 -1.18 -17.25
C ILE A 31 0.18 -1.18 -16.12
N GLY A 32 1.18 -2.03 -16.24
CA GLY A 32 2.27 -2.15 -15.27
C GLY A 32 1.81 -2.81 -13.99
N TYR A 33 2.00 -2.11 -12.88
CA TYR A 33 1.56 -2.52 -11.53
C TYR A 33 0.28 -1.76 -11.18
N GLY A 34 -0.82 -2.00 -11.90
CA GLY A 34 -2.09 -1.34 -11.58
C GLY A 34 -2.21 0.15 -11.96
N THR A 35 -1.32 0.70 -12.80
CA THR A 35 -1.38 2.11 -13.20
C THR A 35 -2.47 2.34 -14.26
N THR A 36 -3.37 3.28 -14.01
CA THR A 36 -4.45 3.69 -14.95
C THR A 36 -4.19 5.05 -15.62
N ILE A 37 -3.28 5.85 -15.07
CA ILE A 37 -2.92 7.17 -15.57
C ILE A 37 -1.40 7.32 -15.60
N VAL A 38 -0.84 7.42 -16.79
CA VAL A 38 0.59 7.63 -17.01
C VAL A 38 0.82 9.09 -17.43
N ASN A 39 1.64 9.83 -16.67
CA ASN A 39 1.94 11.25 -16.95
C ASN A 39 0.69 12.14 -17.16
N GLY A 40 -0.42 11.85 -16.48
CA GLY A 40 -1.69 12.59 -16.62
C GLY A 40 -2.56 12.14 -17.80
N ILE A 41 -2.13 11.14 -18.56
CA ILE A 41 -2.88 10.56 -19.68
C ILE A 41 -3.44 9.21 -19.24
N LYS A 42 -4.74 8.98 -19.47
CA LYS A 42 -5.36 7.67 -19.24
C LYS A 42 -4.73 6.63 -20.16
N VAL A 43 -4.40 5.48 -19.61
CA VAL A 43 -3.93 4.31 -20.37
C VAL A 43 -4.99 3.95 -21.43
N LYS A 44 -4.53 3.47 -22.57
CA LYS A 44 -5.40 3.08 -23.69
C LYS A 44 -5.10 1.66 -24.14
N LYS A 45 -6.08 1.07 -24.82
CA LYS A 45 -5.92 -0.21 -25.48
C LYS A 45 -4.70 -0.20 -26.41
N GLY A 46 -3.80 -1.16 -26.20
CA GLY A 46 -2.60 -1.31 -27.03
C GLY A 46 -1.38 -0.57 -26.52
N ASP A 47 -1.47 0.16 -25.40
CA ASP A 47 -0.28 0.67 -24.73
C ASP A 47 0.58 -0.50 -24.23
N ILE A 48 1.89 -0.35 -24.40
CA ILE A 48 2.90 -1.31 -23.96
C ILE A 48 3.95 -0.52 -23.17
N CYS A 49 4.38 -1.06 -22.04
CA CYS A 49 5.46 -0.49 -21.25
C CYS A 49 6.57 -1.52 -21.02
N THR A 50 7.78 -1.04 -20.72
CA THR A 50 8.86 -1.87 -20.20
C THR A 50 8.77 -1.98 -18.68
N VAL A 51 9.52 -2.92 -18.10
CA VAL A 51 9.60 -3.10 -16.65
C VAL A 51 10.07 -1.81 -15.97
N GLU A 52 11.04 -1.11 -16.57
CA GLU A 52 11.58 0.16 -16.06
C GLU A 52 10.52 1.26 -16.09
N GLN A 53 9.72 1.32 -17.16
CA GLN A 53 8.61 2.26 -17.28
C GLN A 53 7.53 1.96 -16.25
N ALA A 54 7.13 0.70 -16.08
CA ALA A 54 6.18 0.28 -15.05
C ALA A 54 6.65 0.67 -13.63
N LYS A 55 7.94 0.48 -13.33
CA LYS A 55 8.54 0.93 -12.06
C LYS A 55 8.50 2.45 -11.91
N SER A 56 8.76 3.19 -12.99
CA SER A 56 8.67 4.65 -12.98
C SER A 56 7.24 5.12 -12.76
N TYR A 57 6.24 4.46 -13.33
CA TYR A 57 4.83 4.80 -13.14
C TYR A 57 4.40 4.55 -11.70
N MET A 58 4.72 3.38 -11.16
CA MET A 58 4.51 3.03 -9.76
C MET A 58 5.17 4.05 -8.82
N ALA A 59 6.42 4.46 -9.09
CA ALA A 59 7.09 5.48 -8.29
C ALA A 59 6.41 6.86 -8.34
N GLN A 60 5.77 7.22 -9.45
CA GLN A 60 4.99 8.46 -9.56
C GLN A 60 3.66 8.36 -8.81
N ASP A 61 2.95 7.24 -8.93
CA ASP A 61 1.69 7.02 -8.22
C ASP A 61 1.91 6.94 -6.71
N LEU A 62 2.98 6.28 -6.27
CA LEU A 62 3.40 6.27 -4.87
C LEU A 62 3.62 7.66 -4.29
N LYS A 63 4.14 8.63 -5.06
CA LYS A 63 4.25 10.01 -4.55
C LYS A 63 2.89 10.64 -4.24
N LYS A 64 1.87 10.33 -5.04
CA LYS A 64 0.49 10.80 -4.78
C LYS A 64 -0.08 10.10 -3.54
N PHE A 65 0.12 8.78 -3.43
CA PHE A 65 -0.29 8.02 -2.25
C PHE A 65 0.45 8.48 -0.99
N GLU A 66 1.75 8.75 -1.05
CA GLU A 66 2.52 9.32 0.06
C GLU A 66 1.94 10.67 0.50
N SER A 67 1.60 11.54 -0.45
CA SER A 67 0.97 12.82 -0.11
C SER A 67 -0.41 12.61 0.53
N ALA A 68 -1.21 11.69 -0.01
CA ALA A 68 -2.53 11.35 0.53
C ALA A 68 -2.43 10.73 1.93
N VAL A 69 -1.52 9.77 2.14
CA VAL A 69 -1.25 9.12 3.43
C VAL A 69 -0.68 10.12 4.43
N ASN A 70 0.29 10.96 4.06
CA ASN A 70 0.79 12.00 4.96
C ASN A 70 -0.28 13.03 5.33
N THR A 71 -1.29 13.24 4.47
CA THR A 71 -2.40 14.16 4.71
C THR A 71 -3.53 13.51 5.51
N ALA A 72 -3.78 12.22 5.30
CA ALA A 72 -4.80 11.41 5.98
C ALA A 72 -4.33 10.92 7.35
N VAL A 73 -3.04 10.61 7.51
CA VAL A 73 -2.39 10.28 8.77
C VAL A 73 -2.02 11.58 9.48
N LYS A 74 -3.05 12.26 10.01
CA LYS A 74 -2.92 13.28 11.07
C LYS A 74 -3.13 12.65 12.45
N ILE A 75 -2.46 11.54 12.73
CA ILE A 75 -2.41 11.01 14.10
C ILE A 75 -0.97 11.10 14.58
N PRO A 76 -0.62 12.09 15.42
CA PRO A 76 0.55 11.95 16.26
C PRO A 76 0.24 10.82 17.25
N LEU A 77 0.64 9.60 16.92
CA LEU A 77 0.63 8.51 17.89
C LEU A 77 1.67 8.86 18.96
N ASN A 78 1.20 9.34 20.11
CA ASN A 78 2.04 9.46 21.28
C ASN A 78 2.27 8.06 21.88
N GLN A 79 3.42 7.88 22.52
CA GLN A 79 3.87 6.61 23.10
C GLN A 79 2.83 5.95 24.04
N ASN A 80 1.95 6.74 24.66
CA ASN A 80 0.94 6.25 25.60
C ASN A 80 -0.18 5.46 24.92
N GLN A 81 -0.46 5.69 23.63
CA GLN A 81 -1.46 4.92 22.88
C GLN A 81 -0.96 3.52 22.50
N PHE A 82 0.36 3.37 22.33
CA PHE A 82 1.01 2.06 22.17
C PHE A 82 1.00 1.29 23.50
N ASP A 83 1.29 1.96 24.62
CA ASP A 83 1.30 1.35 25.96
C ASP A 83 -0.08 0.85 26.42
N ALA A 84 -1.18 1.50 25.99
CA ALA A 84 -2.53 1.05 26.30
C ALA A 84 -2.89 -0.28 25.62
N MET A 85 -2.44 -0.51 24.38
CA MET A 85 -2.67 -1.78 23.67
C MET A 85 -1.79 -2.91 24.21
N ALA A 86 -0.55 -2.61 24.63
CA ALA A 86 0.35 -3.59 25.23
C ALA A 86 -0.20 -4.18 26.54
N ARG A 87 -0.92 -3.37 27.35
CA ARG A 87 -1.58 -3.85 28.58
C ARG A 87 -2.71 -4.85 28.32
N GLN A 88 -3.49 -4.68 27.25
CA GLN A 88 -4.65 -5.55 27.01
C GLN A 88 -4.27 -6.96 26.54
N SER A 89 -3.07 -7.12 25.94
CA SER A 89 -2.59 -8.43 25.47
C SER A 89 -2.09 -9.33 26.60
N ASN A 90 -1.71 -8.78 27.76
CA ASN A 90 -1.21 -9.58 28.89
C ASN A 90 -2.32 -10.16 29.80
N SER A 91 -3.60 -10.01 29.42
CA SER A 91 -4.74 -10.58 30.19
C SER A 91 -5.21 -11.94 29.66
N TYR A 92 -4.63 -12.46 28.56
CA TYR A 92 -5.05 -13.72 27.93
C TYR A 92 -4.03 -14.86 28.04
N ALA A 93 -3.11 -14.79 29.00
CA ALA A 93 -2.17 -15.87 29.27
C ALA A 93 -2.08 -16.15 30.78
N GLY A 94 -2.86 -17.13 31.26
CA GLY A 94 -2.52 -17.89 32.47
C GLY A 94 -3.64 -18.09 33.47
N THR A 95 -4.33 -19.24 33.34
CA THR A 95 -4.98 -20.02 34.42
C THR A 95 -6.11 -19.37 35.22
N VAL A 96 -7.32 -19.74 34.79
CA VAL A 96 -8.52 -19.86 35.63
C VAL A 96 -8.27 -20.97 36.65
N GLU A 97 -8.19 -20.63 37.93
CA GLU A 97 -8.66 -21.51 39.00
C GLU A 97 -9.22 -20.65 40.14
N VAL A 98 -10.52 -20.79 40.33
CA VAL A 98 -11.35 -20.23 41.40
C VAL A 98 -11.11 -21.06 42.65
N VAL A 99 -10.69 -20.45 43.76
CA VAL A 99 -11.04 -20.94 45.09
C VAL A 99 -11.30 -19.73 45.99
N GLU A 100 -12.57 -19.60 46.38
CA GLU A 100 -13.05 -18.75 47.46
C GLU A 100 -12.39 -19.14 48.80
N PHE A 101 -11.98 -18.16 49.60
CA PHE A 101 -12.37 -17.98 51.01
C PHE A 101 -12.12 -16.52 51.40
#